data_AF-A0A9P0LDJ7-F1
#
_entry.id   AF-A0A9P0LDJ7-F1
#
_cell.length_a   1.000
_cell.length_b   1.000
_cell.length_c   1.000
_cell.angle_alpha   90.00
_cell.angle_beta   90.00
_cell.angle_gamma   90.00
#
_symmetry.space_group_name_H-M   'P 1'
#
loop_
_entity.id
_entity.type
_entity.pdbx_description
1 polymer ?
#
loop_
_entity_poly.entity_id
_entity_poly.type
_entity_poly.pdbx_seq_one_letter_code
_entity_poly.pdbx_strand_id
1 'polypeptide(L)'
;MQGKAEESGHVDFYVNGGVLQPGCWAEPRFFACNHHRAPIYFAESINTHKGFWGWPCPSYLTFITGSCPPLDPQVIMGEFVNSTSQGVYLVITESVPPYAAGKYEGPSIEIIKEGPTDWEKYENEILDNADELQYLDRDLYDTDTTSTTSRPFFKGIREGLGRFFEHTLG
;
A
#
# COMPACT_ATOMS: atom_id res chain seq x y z
N MET A 1 -12.16 10.17 -1.88
CA MET A 1 -10.74 10.40 -2.22
C MET A 1 -10.49 11.90 -2.25
N GLN A 2 -9.34 12.37 -1.76
CA GLN A 2 -8.94 13.79 -1.78
C GLN A 2 -7.69 13.96 -2.68
N GLY A 3 -7.82 13.60 -3.95
CA GLY A 3 -6.72 13.59 -4.93
C GLY A 3 -7.22 13.18 -6.31
N LYS A 4 -6.36 13.29 -7.32
CA LYS A 4 -6.63 12.91 -8.70
C LYS A 4 -5.74 11.72 -9.06
N ALA A 5 -6.32 10.70 -9.70
CA ALA A 5 -5.61 9.51 -10.16
C ALA A 5 -5.20 9.57 -11.65
N GLU A 6 -5.76 10.52 -12.40
CA GLU A 6 -5.39 10.77 -13.79
C GLU A 6 -4.19 11.71 -13.83
N GLU A 7 -3.26 11.38 -14.73
CA GLU A 7 -2.04 12.13 -15.02
C GLU A 7 -2.35 13.58 -15.37
N SER A 8 -1.54 14.51 -14.87
CA SER A 8 -1.82 15.95 -15.01
C SER A 8 -0.59 16.83 -15.16
N GLY A 9 0.62 16.26 -15.08
CA GLY A 9 1.87 16.97 -15.24
C GLY A 9 2.68 16.50 -16.45
N HIS A 10 3.87 17.08 -16.62
CA HIS A 10 4.89 16.46 -17.47
C HIS A 10 5.38 15.15 -16.84
N VAL A 11 5.48 15.14 -15.52
CA VAL A 11 5.85 13.98 -14.70
C VAL A 11 4.86 13.85 -13.54
N ASP A 12 4.36 12.64 -13.33
CA ASP A 12 3.41 12.31 -12.27
C ASP A 12 4.01 11.22 -11.37
N PHE A 13 4.12 11.51 -10.07
CA PHE A 13 4.64 10.58 -9.06
C PHE A 13 3.50 10.04 -8.20
N TYR A 14 3.32 8.72 -8.20
CA TYR A 14 2.37 8.01 -7.36
C TYR A 14 3.09 7.46 -6.15
N VAL A 15 3.01 8.17 -5.03
CA VAL A 15 3.68 7.76 -3.79
C VAL A 15 2.87 6.68 -3.08
N ASN A 16 3.46 5.52 -2.83
CA ASN A 16 2.81 4.33 -2.26
C ASN A 16 1.50 3.96 -2.99
N GLY A 17 1.46 4.21 -4.30
CA GLY A 17 0.28 3.99 -5.12
C GLY A 17 -0.82 5.04 -5.10
N GLY A 18 -0.59 6.16 -4.40
CA GLY A 18 -1.42 7.38 -4.47
C GLY A 18 -2.71 7.35 -3.64
N VAL A 19 -3.10 6.20 -3.09
CA VAL A 19 -4.38 6.07 -2.33
C VAL A 19 -4.15 5.92 -0.83
N LEU A 20 -3.29 4.98 -0.44
CA LEU A 20 -3.05 4.60 0.96
C LEU A 20 -1.59 4.85 1.31
N GLN A 21 -1.37 5.77 2.23
CA GLN A 21 -0.05 6.16 2.70
C GLN A 21 0.30 5.39 3.98
N PRO A 22 1.52 4.82 4.06
CA PRO A 22 2.01 4.17 5.26
C PRO A 22 1.89 5.08 6.50
N GLY A 23 1.39 4.53 7.60
CA GLY A 23 1.15 5.26 8.84
C GLY A 23 -0.21 5.97 8.96
N CYS A 24 -1.06 5.95 7.93
CA CYS A 24 -2.39 6.60 7.99
C CYS A 24 -3.55 5.67 8.38
N TRP A 25 -3.36 4.35 8.46
CA TRP A 25 -4.46 3.39 8.65
C TRP A 25 -5.16 3.48 10.01
N ALA A 26 -4.40 3.80 11.07
CA ALA A 26 -4.90 3.92 12.44
C ALA A 26 -5.27 5.37 12.81
N GLU A 27 -5.12 6.32 11.89
CA GLU A 27 -5.36 7.72 12.17
C GLU A 27 -6.86 8.04 12.20
N PRO A 28 -7.37 8.71 13.26
CA PRO A 28 -8.78 9.11 13.33
C PRO A 28 -9.23 9.97 12.14
N ARG A 29 -8.27 10.66 11.51
CA ARG A 29 -8.50 11.47 10.31
C ARG A 29 -7.89 10.80 9.07
N PHE A 30 -8.21 9.53 8.84
CA PHE A 30 -7.73 8.70 7.73
C PHE A 30 -7.59 9.45 6.39
N PHE A 31 -8.67 10.08 5.88
CA PHE A 31 -8.63 10.78 4.60
C PHE A 31 -7.73 12.02 4.61
N ALA A 32 -7.67 12.75 5.73
CA ALA A 32 -6.83 13.93 5.86
C ALA A 32 -5.36 13.56 5.99
N CYS A 33 -5.05 12.47 6.72
CA CYS A 33 -3.69 11.95 6.82
C CYS A 33 -3.13 11.63 5.42
N ASN A 34 -3.86 10.83 4.64
CA ASN A 34 -3.46 10.47 3.28
C ASN A 34 -3.28 11.69 2.38
N HIS A 35 -4.22 12.64 2.43
CA HIS A 35 -4.17 13.87 1.62
C HIS A 35 -2.95 14.75 1.97
N HIS A 36 -2.68 14.95 3.26
CA HIS A 36 -1.59 15.82 3.71
C HIS A 36 -0.20 15.23 3.52
N ARG A 37 -0.06 13.94 3.16
CA ARG A 37 1.25 13.37 2.86
C ARG A 37 1.93 14.00 1.66
N ALA A 38 1.17 14.42 0.64
CA ALA A 38 1.76 15.06 -0.56
C ALA A 38 2.61 16.31 -0.22
N PRO A 39 2.08 17.34 0.47
CA PRO A 39 2.89 18.49 0.85
C PRO A 39 4.00 18.14 1.86
N ILE A 40 3.79 17.14 2.73
CA ILE A 40 4.81 16.69 3.70
C ILE A 40 6.01 16.05 2.99
N TYR A 41 5.78 15.16 2.02
CA TYR A 41 6.85 14.54 1.24
C TYR A 41 7.58 15.58 0.38
N PHE A 42 6.85 16.53 -0.20
CA PHE A 42 7.48 17.63 -0.93
C PHE A 42 8.39 18.46 -0.02
N ALA A 43 7.93 18.82 1.18
CA ALA A 43 8.75 19.57 2.13
C ALA A 43 10.01 18.80 2.55
N GLU A 44 9.91 17.49 2.78
CA GLU A 44 11.08 16.66 3.08
C GLU A 44 12.03 16.54 1.88
N SER A 45 11.51 16.52 0.65
CA SER A 45 12.32 16.39 -0.58
C SER A 45 13.38 17.48 -0.74
N ILE A 46 13.15 18.66 -0.14
CA ILE A 46 14.06 19.81 -0.18
C ILE A 46 15.36 19.53 0.61
N ASN A 47 15.29 18.78 1.71
CA ASN A 47 16.39 18.66 2.67
C ASN A 47 16.88 17.22 2.89
N THR A 48 16.21 16.22 2.33
CA THR A 48 16.59 14.82 2.51
C THR A 48 17.88 14.48 1.75
N HIS A 49 18.79 13.75 2.41
CA HIS A 49 19.98 13.18 1.75
C HIS A 49 19.69 11.86 1.02
N LYS A 50 18.64 11.14 1.44
CA LYS A 50 18.24 9.87 0.81
C LYS A 50 17.49 10.11 -0.50
N GLY A 51 16.59 11.08 -0.50
CA GLY A 51 15.72 11.38 -1.65
C GLY A 51 14.50 10.46 -1.73
N PHE A 52 13.48 10.94 -2.43
CA PHE A 52 12.32 10.16 -2.83
C PHE A 52 12.55 9.69 -4.25
N TRP A 53 12.86 8.42 -4.46
CA TRP A 53 13.17 7.88 -5.78
C TRP A 53 11.99 7.08 -6.31
N GLY A 54 11.63 7.34 -7.56
CA GLY A 54 10.58 6.59 -8.23
C GLY A 54 11.09 5.88 -9.48
N TRP A 55 10.61 4.66 -9.70
CA TRP A 55 10.87 3.94 -10.95
C TRP A 55 9.77 4.21 -11.98
N PRO A 56 10.11 4.20 -13.28
CA PRO A 56 9.15 4.48 -14.33
C PRO A 56 8.10 3.38 -14.42
N CYS A 57 6.88 3.79 -14.73
CA CYS A 57 5.73 2.92 -14.99
C CYS A 57 5.07 3.31 -16.31
N PRO A 58 4.56 2.37 -17.13
CA PRO A 58 3.89 2.71 -18.38
C PRO A 58 2.63 3.58 -18.19
N SER A 59 1.92 3.40 -17.09
CA SER A 59 0.71 4.15 -16.72
C SER A 59 0.34 3.91 -15.26
N TYR A 60 -0.57 4.73 -14.72
CA TYR A 60 -1.18 4.42 -13.43
C TYR A 60 -1.98 3.09 -13.44
N LEU A 61 -2.58 2.72 -14.58
CA LEU A 61 -3.32 1.46 -14.71
C LEU A 61 -2.41 0.25 -14.52
N THR A 62 -1.23 0.24 -15.16
CA THR A 62 -0.24 -0.84 -15.00
C THR A 62 0.30 -0.93 -13.59
N PHE A 63 0.30 0.18 -12.84
CA PHE A 63 0.62 0.16 -11.43
C PHE A 63 -0.45 -0.59 -10.62
N ILE A 64 -1.73 -0.21 -10.75
CA ILE A 64 -2.80 -0.82 -9.95
C ILE A 64 -3.04 -2.31 -10.29
N THR A 65 -2.69 -2.75 -11.51
CA THR A 65 -2.73 -4.18 -11.89
C THR A 65 -1.49 -4.96 -11.43
N GLY A 66 -0.58 -4.34 -10.68
CA GLY A 66 0.67 -4.95 -10.21
C GLY A 66 1.69 -5.22 -11.32
N SER A 67 1.47 -4.70 -12.52
CA SER A 67 2.31 -4.97 -13.70
C SER A 67 3.40 -3.90 -13.89
N CYS A 68 3.98 -3.44 -12.79
CA CYS A 68 4.92 -2.32 -12.76
C CYS A 68 6.11 -2.61 -11.83
N PRO A 69 6.99 -3.55 -12.22
CA PRO A 69 8.15 -3.90 -11.41
C PRO A 69 9.10 -2.70 -11.29
N PRO A 70 9.85 -2.60 -10.18
CA PRO A 70 10.96 -1.67 -10.03
C PRO A 70 11.95 -1.76 -11.19
N LEU A 71 12.28 -0.61 -11.77
CA LEU A 71 13.15 -0.48 -12.94
C LEU A 71 14.05 0.75 -12.81
N ASP A 72 15.22 0.67 -13.43
CA ASP A 72 16.08 1.82 -13.67
C ASP A 72 15.88 2.40 -15.08
N PRO A 73 16.16 3.70 -15.30
CA PRO A 73 16.65 4.65 -14.31
C PRO A 73 15.54 5.17 -13.39
N GLN A 74 15.77 5.12 -12.07
CA GLN A 74 14.93 5.81 -11.11
C GLN A 74 15.14 7.33 -11.16
N VAL A 75 14.05 8.08 -10.97
CA VAL A 75 14.02 9.55 -11.00
C VAL A 75 13.68 10.08 -9.61
N ILE A 76 14.36 11.16 -9.22
CA ILE A 76 14.09 11.84 -7.94
C ILE A 76 12.80 12.65 -8.03
N MET A 77 11.92 12.48 -7.04
CA MET A 77 10.69 13.25 -6.85
C MET A 77 10.94 14.47 -5.97
N GLY A 78 10.23 15.56 -6.25
CA GLY A 78 10.19 16.75 -5.40
C GLY A 78 11.01 17.91 -5.97
N GLU A 79 11.60 18.72 -5.10
CA GLU A 79 12.29 19.96 -5.48
C GLU A 79 13.36 19.77 -6.57
N PHE A 80 14.15 18.69 -6.48
CA PHE A 80 15.28 18.46 -7.38
C PHE A 80 14.95 17.55 -8.57
N VAL A 81 13.67 17.35 -8.89
CA VAL A 81 13.28 16.61 -10.09
C VAL A 81 13.86 17.27 -11.33
N ASN A 82 14.42 16.48 -12.25
CA ASN A 82 14.91 17.02 -13.51
C ASN A 82 13.73 17.56 -14.34
N SER A 83 13.83 18.81 -14.81
CA SER A 83 12.79 19.47 -15.61
C SER A 83 12.51 18.79 -16.96
N THR A 84 13.40 17.89 -17.41
CA THR A 84 13.19 17.09 -18.63
C THR A 84 12.52 15.74 -18.36
N SER A 85 12.33 15.35 -17.09
CA SER A 85 11.66 14.10 -16.74
C SER A 85 10.21 14.12 -17.22
N GLN A 86 9.76 12.99 -17.77
CA GLN A 86 8.40 12.84 -18.26
C GLN A 86 7.83 11.46 -17.93
N GLY A 87 6.50 11.40 -17.80
CA GLY A 87 5.76 10.15 -17.60
C GLY A 87 5.45 9.86 -16.14
N VAL A 88 5.16 8.59 -15.86
CA VAL A 88 4.63 8.13 -14.57
C VAL A 88 5.70 7.39 -13.77
N TYR A 89 5.79 7.70 -12.49
CA TYR A 89 6.74 7.07 -11.58
C TYR A 89 6.07 6.62 -10.29
N LEU A 90 6.48 5.46 -9.78
CA LEU A 90 6.04 4.93 -8.49
C LEU A 90 7.13 5.16 -7.45
N VAL A 91 6.77 5.76 -6.32
CA VAL A 91 7.69 6.05 -5.20
C VAL A 91 7.25 5.27 -3.97
N ILE A 92 8.18 4.69 -3.24
CA ILE A 92 7.92 4.05 -1.93
C ILE A 92 8.51 4.91 -0.82
N THR A 93 7.80 4.99 0.31
CA THR A 93 8.24 5.75 1.48
C THR A 93 8.10 4.94 2.75
N GLU A 94 8.79 5.39 3.80
CA GLU A 94 8.58 4.90 5.15
C GLU A 94 7.23 5.37 5.72
N SER A 95 6.80 4.72 6.81
CA SER A 95 5.57 5.07 7.53
C SER A 95 5.72 6.25 8.48
N VAL A 96 6.94 6.56 8.91
CA VAL A 96 7.29 7.61 9.87
C VAL A 96 8.43 8.49 9.34
N PRO A 97 8.55 9.76 9.77
CA PRO A 97 9.66 10.61 9.37
C PRO A 97 11.03 10.09 9.86
N PRO A 98 12.12 10.31 9.10
CA PRO A 98 12.13 10.80 7.72
C PRO A 98 11.50 9.77 6.77
N TYR A 99 10.58 10.22 5.91
CA TYR A 99 9.81 9.36 5.02
C TYR A 99 10.60 8.88 3.79
N ALA A 100 11.63 9.63 3.38
CA ALA A 100 12.46 9.29 2.24
C ALA A 100 13.18 7.95 2.47
N ALA A 101 12.84 6.95 1.64
CA ALA A 101 13.44 5.62 1.69
C ALA A 101 14.79 5.55 0.96
N GLY A 102 15.05 6.46 0.01
CA GLY A 102 16.20 6.38 -0.89
C GLY A 102 15.85 5.68 -2.20
N LYS A 103 16.88 5.29 -2.97
CA LYS A 103 16.70 4.48 -4.18
C LYS A 103 16.12 3.14 -3.79
N TYR A 104 15.15 2.66 -4.56
CA TYR A 104 14.66 1.32 -4.39
C TYR A 104 15.74 0.32 -4.84
N GLU A 105 16.22 -0.49 -3.91
CA GLU A 105 17.19 -1.56 -4.13
C GLU A 105 16.60 -2.95 -3.85
N GLY A 106 15.31 -3.01 -3.51
CA GLY A 106 14.60 -4.27 -3.31
C GLY A 106 14.57 -5.09 -4.61
N PRO A 107 14.17 -6.37 -4.54
CA PRO A 107 13.99 -7.16 -5.75
C PRO A 107 13.02 -6.42 -6.67
N SER A 108 13.41 -6.23 -7.93
CA SER A 108 12.44 -6.06 -9.01
C SER A 108 11.46 -7.21 -8.84
N ILE A 109 10.17 -6.93 -8.70
CA ILE A 109 9.20 -8.00 -8.50
C ILE A 109 9.17 -8.83 -9.79
N GLU A 110 10.05 -9.84 -9.89
CA GLU A 110 9.69 -11.11 -10.47
C GLU A 110 8.53 -11.59 -9.59
N ILE A 111 7.33 -11.16 -9.96
CA ILE A 111 6.10 -11.71 -9.38
C ILE A 111 6.15 -13.17 -9.78
N ILE A 112 6.69 -14.00 -8.89
CA ILE A 112 6.44 -15.43 -8.76
C ILE A 112 6.19 -16.07 -10.13
N LYS A 113 7.23 -16.20 -10.97
CA LYS A 113 7.20 -17.23 -12.03
C LYS A 113 7.52 -18.61 -11.49
N GLU A 114 8.06 -18.68 -10.28
CA GLU A 114 8.18 -19.91 -9.51
C GLU A 114 7.49 -19.68 -8.18
N GLY A 115 6.19 -20.01 -8.13
CA GLY A 115 5.57 -20.38 -6.86
C GLY A 115 6.34 -21.57 -6.30
N PRO A 116 6.29 -21.83 -4.98
CA PRO A 116 6.95 -23.01 -4.43
C PRO A 116 6.53 -24.23 -5.25
N THR A 117 7.50 -24.93 -5.84
CA THR A 117 7.28 -26.13 -6.67
C THR A 117 6.63 -27.27 -5.89
N ASP A 118 6.54 -27.10 -4.57
CA ASP A 118 6.00 -28.06 -3.62
C ASP A 118 5.05 -27.34 -2.66
N TRP A 119 3.79 -27.26 -3.08
CA TRP A 119 2.68 -26.77 -2.26
C TRP A 119 2.33 -27.73 -1.12
N GLU A 120 2.69 -29.01 -1.27
CA GLU A 120 2.42 -30.07 -0.29
C GLU A 120 3.28 -29.86 0.98
N LYS A 121 4.52 -29.38 0.82
CA LYS A 121 5.37 -28.99 1.94
C LYS A 121 4.74 -27.88 2.81
N TYR A 122 4.21 -26.83 2.18
CA TYR A 122 3.59 -25.72 2.91
C TYR A 122 2.23 -26.11 3.50
N GLU A 123 1.46 -26.95 2.81
CA GLU A 123 0.21 -27.51 3.35
C GLU A 123 0.49 -28.35 4.60
N ASN A 124 1.50 -29.21 4.57
CA ASN A 124 1.90 -30.00 5.74
C ASN A 124 2.49 -29.13 6.86
N GLU A 125 3.30 -28.11 6.56
CA GLU A 125 3.79 -27.16 7.58
C GLU A 125 2.63 -26.36 8.21
N ILE A 126 1.60 -25.99 7.44
CA ILE A 126 0.41 -25.29 7.98
C ILE A 126 -0.43 -26.24 8.83
N LEU A 127 -0.61 -27.50 8.40
CA LEU A 127 -1.38 -28.51 9.13
C LEU A 127 -0.66 -28.96 10.41
N ASP A 128 0.66 -29.12 10.38
CA ASP A 128 1.48 -29.47 11.54
C ASP A 128 1.51 -28.36 12.59
N ASN A 129 1.30 -27.10 12.19
CA ASN A 129 1.20 -25.94 13.09
C ASN A 129 -0.25 -25.46 13.29
N ALA A 130 -1.26 -26.16 12.74
CA ALA A 130 -2.65 -25.76 12.85
C ALA A 130 -3.16 -25.78 14.30
N ASP A 131 -2.60 -26.65 15.14
CA ASP A 131 -2.92 -26.72 16.57
C ASP A 131 -2.35 -25.54 17.38
N GLU A 132 -1.25 -24.95 16.92
CA GLU A 132 -0.65 -23.74 17.53
C GLU A 132 -1.42 -22.47 17.11
N LEU A 133 -1.92 -22.43 15.88
CA LEU A 133 -2.74 -21.34 15.35
C LEU A 133 -4.17 -21.29 15.93
N GLN A 134 -4.68 -22.42 16.45
CA GLN A 134 -5.94 -22.45 17.20
C GLN A 134 -5.80 -21.87 18.62
N TYR A 135 -4.59 -21.80 19.17
CA TYR A 135 -4.35 -21.22 20.50
C TYR A 135 -4.42 -19.69 20.51
N LEU A 136 -4.06 -19.04 19.40
CA LEU A 136 -4.11 -17.58 19.27
C LEU A 136 -5.53 -17.03 18.99
N ASP A 137 -6.48 -17.89 18.58
CA ASP A 137 -7.89 -17.51 18.39
C ASP A 137 -8.71 -17.60 19.69
N ARG A 138 -8.23 -18.38 20.67
CA ARG A 138 -8.96 -18.63 21.93
C ARG A 138 -8.75 -17.56 23.00
N ASP A 139 -7.60 -16.88 22.99
CA ASP A 139 -7.30 -15.79 23.93
C ASP A 139 -7.86 -14.42 23.52
N LEU A 140 -8.56 -14.35 22.37
CA LEU A 140 -9.32 -13.19 21.92
C LEU A 140 -10.81 -13.25 22.30
N TYR A 141 -11.24 -14.31 23.00
CA TYR A 141 -12.66 -14.55 23.29
C TYR A 141 -13.02 -14.89 24.74
N ASP A 142 -12.18 -14.59 25.75
CA ASP A 142 -12.64 -14.73 27.13
C ASP A 142 -12.21 -13.62 28.10
N THR A 143 -13.24 -13.15 28.80
CA THR A 143 -13.29 -12.23 29.94
C THR A 143 -13.02 -10.73 29.68
N ASP A 144 -14.10 -10.01 29.37
CA ASP A 144 -14.37 -8.79 30.15
C ASP A 144 -15.41 -9.11 31.23
N THR A 145 -15.04 -8.90 32.49
CA THR A 145 -15.97 -8.38 33.50
C THR A 145 -15.32 -7.23 34.24
N THR A 146 -15.17 -6.09 33.57
CA THR A 146 -15.65 -4.78 34.03
C THR A 146 -15.60 -3.74 32.89
N SER A 147 -16.77 -3.16 32.60
CA SER A 147 -16.99 -1.81 32.04
C SER A 147 -17.29 -1.67 30.53
N THR A 148 -18.61 -1.70 30.27
CA THR A 148 -19.36 -0.65 29.55
C THR A 148 -19.22 -0.54 28.03
N THR A 149 -20.39 -0.35 27.40
CA THR A 149 -20.70 0.11 26.03
C THR A 149 -20.64 -0.92 24.90
N SER A 150 -21.87 -1.28 24.50
CA SER A 150 -22.29 -1.90 23.25
C SER A 150 -21.58 -1.36 22.00
N ARG A 151 -21.32 -2.24 21.03
CA ARG A 151 -21.61 -1.94 19.62
C ARG A 151 -21.71 -3.18 18.72
N PRO A 152 -22.77 -3.27 17.89
CA PRO A 152 -22.96 -4.29 16.87
C PRO A 152 -22.24 -3.85 15.59
N PHE A 153 -21.19 -4.54 15.15
CA PHE A 153 -20.47 -4.11 13.94
C PHE A 153 -20.26 -5.21 12.89
N PHE A 154 -20.22 -6.49 13.27
CA PHE A 154 -19.84 -7.55 12.32
C PHE A 154 -20.98 -8.24 11.57
N LYS A 155 -22.24 -7.84 11.79
CA LYS A 155 -23.38 -8.39 11.00
C LYS A 155 -23.63 -7.66 9.67
N GLY A 156 -23.07 -6.46 9.45
CA GLY A 156 -23.36 -5.64 8.26
C GLY A 156 -22.46 -5.88 7.04
N ILE A 157 -21.26 -6.45 7.21
CA ILE A 157 -20.27 -6.53 6.12
C ILE A 157 -20.54 -7.73 5.20
N ARG A 158 -21.10 -8.82 5.74
CA ARG A 158 -21.41 -10.02 4.96
C ARG A 158 -22.67 -9.88 4.08
N GLU A 159 -23.55 -8.93 4.37
CA GLU A 159 -24.76 -8.65 3.57
C GLU A 159 -24.53 -7.56 2.48
N GLY A 160 -23.44 -6.79 2.55
CA GLY A 160 -23.12 -5.73 1.58
C GLY A 160 -22.37 -6.22 0.33
N LEU A 161 -21.51 -7.24 0.46
CA LEU A 161 -20.71 -7.75 -0.66
C LEU A 161 -21.47 -8.68 -1.61
N GLY A 162 -22.61 -9.24 -1.18
CA GLY A 162 -23.47 -10.07 -2.04
C GLY A 162 -24.32 -9.30 -3.04
N ARG A 163 -24.66 -8.03 -2.77
CA ARG A 163 -25.59 -7.24 -3.61
C ARG A 163 -24.94 -6.44 -4.74
N PHE A 164 -23.61 -6.34 -4.78
CA PHE A 164 -22.91 -5.61 -5.85
C PHE A 164 -22.70 -6.47 -7.11
N PHE A 165 -22.66 -7.80 -6.98
CA PHE A 165 -22.42 -8.70 -8.10
C PHE A 165 -23.67 -9.06 -8.93
N GLU A 166 -24.88 -8.90 -8.40
CA GLU A 166 -26.12 -9.23 -9.14
C GLU A 166 -26.64 -8.08 -10.04
N HIS A 167 -26.12 -6.86 -9.94
CA HIS A 167 -26.73 -5.68 -10.61
C HIS A 167 -25.91 -5.03 -11.74
N THR A 168 -24.79 -5.64 -12.17
CA THR A 168 -23.95 -5.04 -13.23
C THR A 168 -23.64 -5.96 -14.42
N LEU A 169 -24.04 -7.23 -14.41
CA LEU A 169 -23.86 -8.15 -15.56
C LEU A 169 -25.10 -9.04 -15.84
N GLY A 170 -26.30 -8.53 -15.53
CA GLY A 170 -27.59 -9.09 -15.94
C GLY A 170 -28.54 -7.99 -16.36
#